data_AF-A0A1L8I8A1-F1
#
_entry.id   AF-A0A1L8I8A1-F1
#
_cell.length_a   1.000
_cell.length_b   1.000
_cell.length_c   1.000
_cell.angle_alpha   90.00
_cell.angle_beta   90.00
_cell.angle_gamma   90.00
#
_symmetry.space_group_name_H-M   'P 1'
#
loop_
_entity.id
_entity.type
_entity.pdbx_description
1 polymer ?
#
loop_
_entity_poly.entity_id
_entity_poly.type
_entity_poly.pdbx_seq_one_letter_code
_entity_poly.pdbx_strand_id
1 'polypeptide(L)'
;MNQFVPAIEHNGVTHHNKVQDASKNFQTFLMESLEKVNQLQVQAEQLNQQLALGQAENLHDVMIASEKAGLSLQLVIQIRNRVVEAYQEIMRMQI
;
A
#
# COMPACT_ATOMS: atom_id res chain seq x y z
N MET A 1 -38.02 31.49 -42.92
CA MET A 1 -36.77 32.16 -42.52
C MET A 1 -36.08 31.24 -41.52
N ASN A 2 -34.82 30.91 -41.76
CA ASN A 2 -33.89 30.11 -40.94
C ASN A 2 -34.08 30.25 -39.42
N GLN A 3 -33.78 29.25 -38.58
CA GLN A 3 -32.49 28.55 -38.59
C GLN A 3 -32.53 27.25 -37.75
N PHE A 4 -31.95 26.19 -38.30
CA PHE A 4 -31.47 25.02 -37.56
C PHE A 4 -30.48 25.45 -36.48
N VAL A 5 -30.59 24.89 -35.27
CA VAL A 5 -29.41 24.59 -34.45
C VAL A 5 -29.58 23.19 -33.83
N PRO A 6 -28.69 22.23 -34.14
CA PRO A 6 -28.69 20.88 -33.58
C PRO A 6 -27.93 20.80 -32.25
N ALA A 7 -28.20 19.70 -31.54
CA ALA A 7 -27.52 19.12 -30.38
C ALA A 7 -26.26 19.82 -29.82
N ILE A 8 -26.32 20.11 -28.51
CA ILE A 8 -25.14 20.00 -27.65
C ILE A 8 -25.54 19.12 -26.46
N GLU A 9 -25.29 17.82 -26.59
CA GLU A 9 -25.06 16.96 -25.43
C GLU A 9 -23.84 17.54 -24.69
N HIS A 10 -24.08 18.24 -23.58
CA HIS A 10 -23.00 18.54 -22.66
C HIS A 10 -22.75 17.28 -21.84
N ASN A 11 -22.00 16.35 -22.43
CA ASN A 11 -21.37 15.26 -21.70
C ASN A 11 -20.31 15.91 -20.79
N GLY A 12 -20.75 16.38 -19.64
CA GLY A 12 -19.91 16.83 -18.55
C GLY A 12 -19.14 15.63 -18.05
N VAL A 13 -18.02 15.35 -18.71
CA VAL A 13 -16.97 14.44 -18.24
C VAL A 13 -16.76 14.75 -16.78
N THR A 14 -17.23 13.83 -15.95
CA THR A 14 -17.12 13.93 -14.52
C THR A 14 -15.63 13.83 -14.24
N HIS A 15 -15.00 14.95 -13.89
CA HIS A 15 -13.67 14.95 -13.30
C HIS A 15 -13.79 14.35 -11.89
N HIS A 16 -14.11 13.05 -11.81
CA HIS A 16 -13.94 12.26 -10.60
C HIS A 16 -12.44 12.18 -10.34
N ASN A 17 -12.07 12.96 -9.34
CA ASN A 17 -10.79 13.11 -8.68
C ASN A 17 -9.94 11.81 -8.65
N LYS A 18 -9.07 11.61 -9.64
CA LYS A 18 -8.05 10.54 -9.65
C LYS A 18 -7.20 10.50 -8.38
N VAL A 19 -7.05 11.62 -7.67
CA VAL A 19 -6.29 11.72 -6.42
C VAL A 19 -7.04 11.08 -5.24
N GLN A 20 -8.38 11.16 -5.21
CA GLN A 20 -9.19 10.47 -4.19
C GLN A 20 -9.24 8.97 -4.39
N ASP A 21 -9.32 8.50 -5.64
CA ASP A 21 -9.26 7.07 -5.95
C ASP A 21 -7.88 6.49 -5.62
N ALA A 22 -6.79 7.20 -5.95
CA ALA A 22 -5.44 6.80 -5.55
C ALA A 22 -5.25 6.77 -4.02
N SER A 23 -5.83 7.72 -3.30
CA SER A 23 -5.76 7.78 -1.82
C SER A 23 -6.55 6.64 -1.16
N LYS A 24 -7.74 6.31 -1.66
CA LYS A 24 -8.50 5.11 -1.24
C LYS A 24 -7.72 3.83 -1.52
N ASN A 25 -7.10 3.71 -2.70
CA ASN A 25 -6.32 2.53 -3.06
C ASN A 25 -5.08 2.36 -2.17
N PHE A 26 -4.39 3.46 -1.83
CA PHE A 26 -3.28 3.42 -0.87
C PHE A 26 -3.73 3.05 0.54
N GLN A 27 -4.86 3.58 1.00
CA GLN A 27 -5.43 3.23 2.30
C GLN A 27 -5.78 1.74 2.38
N THR A 28 -6.41 1.18 1.35
CA THR A 28 -6.70 -0.26 1.26
C THR A 28 -5.42 -1.08 1.27
N PHE A 29 -4.42 -0.72 0.45
CA PHE A 29 -3.12 -1.40 0.42
C PHE A 29 -2.41 -1.37 1.77
N LEU A 30 -2.47 -0.24 2.48
CA LEU A 30 -1.89 -0.10 3.82
C LEU A 30 -2.62 -1.00 4.83
N MET A 31 -3.95 -1.06 4.76
CA MET A 31 -4.76 -1.92 5.62
C MET A 31 -4.44 -3.41 5.40
N GLU A 32 -4.38 -3.83 4.14
CA GLU A 32 -4.01 -5.20 3.75
C GLU A 32 -2.58 -5.54 4.19
N SER A 33 -1.65 -4.58 4.08
CA SER A 33 -0.27 -4.76 4.54
C SER A 33 -0.20 -4.92 6.06
N LEU A 34 -0.99 -4.16 6.82
CA LEU A 34 -1.07 -4.28 8.28
C LEU A 34 -1.66 -5.62 8.70
N GLU A 35 -2.72 -6.09 8.04
CA GLU A 35 -3.28 -7.42 8.29
C GLU A 35 -2.26 -8.53 7.99
N LYS A 36 -1.47 -8.37 6.93
CA LYS A 36 -0.42 -9.32 6.57
C LYS A 36 0.69 -9.38 7.63
N VAL A 37 1.08 -8.22 8.18
CA VAL A 37 2.05 -8.16 9.29
C VAL A 37 1.50 -8.85 10.53
N ASN A 38 0.24 -8.61 10.88
CA ASN A 38 -0.42 -9.29 12.00
C ASN A 38 -0.45 -10.82 11.81
N GLN A 39 -0.76 -11.29 10.60
CA GLN A 39 -0.70 -12.73 10.29
C GLN A 39 0.71 -13.31 10.44
N LEU A 40 1.74 -12.59 9.95
CA LEU A 40 3.13 -13.01 10.11
C LEU A 40 3.55 -13.07 11.58
N GLN A 41 3.07 -12.13 12.40
CA GLN A 41 3.36 -12.09 13.83
C GLN A 41 2.74 -13.30 14.55
N VAL A 42 1.48 -13.62 14.28
CA VAL A 42 0.81 -14.82 14.83
C VAL A 42 1.53 -16.10 14.40
N GLN A 43 1.95 -16.17 13.13
CA GLN A 43 2.66 -17.34 12.60
C GLN A 43 4.05 -17.48 13.22
N ALA A 44 4.75 -16.36 13.47
CA ALA A 44 6.01 -16.35 14.19
C ALA A 44 5.85 -16.80 15.65
N GLU A 45 4.77 -16.38 16.33
CA GLU A 45 4.44 -16.83 17.68
C GLU A 45 4.26 -18.36 17.72
N GLN A 46 3.55 -18.93 16.74
CA GLN A 46 3.35 -20.37 16.60
C GLN A 46 4.65 -21.12 16.30
N LEU A 47 5.48 -20.58 15.41
CA LEU A 47 6.79 -21.16 15.10
C LEU A 47 7.71 -21.08 16.32
N ASN A 48 7.68 -19.99 17.08
CA ASN A 48 8.47 -19.86 18.31
C ASN A 48 8.04 -20.86 19.38
N GLN A 49 6.74 -21.14 19.48
CA GLN A 49 6.21 -22.24 20.28
C GLN A 49 6.74 -23.60 19.80
N GLN A 50 6.74 -23.87 18.49
CA GLN A 50 7.27 -25.12 17.92
C GLN A 50 8.80 -25.25 18.08
N LEU A 51 9.53 -24.14 17.98
CA LEU A 51 10.97 -24.04 18.26
C LEU A 51 11.27 -24.35 19.74
N ALA A 52 10.51 -23.77 20.67
CA ALA A 52 10.63 -24.05 22.11
C ALA A 52 10.29 -25.51 22.46
N LEU A 53 9.47 -26.17 21.64
CA LEU A 53 9.17 -27.60 21.70
C LEU A 53 10.24 -28.48 21.03
N GLY A 54 11.33 -27.88 20.51
CA GLY A 54 12.48 -28.60 19.94
C GLY A 54 12.32 -29.05 18.49
N GLN A 55 11.34 -28.52 17.75
CA GLN A 55 11.01 -28.92 16.36
C GLN A 55 11.72 -28.05 15.29
N ALA A 56 12.80 -27.36 15.67
CA ALA A 56 13.55 -26.43 14.84
C ALA A 56 14.41 -27.12 13.77
N GLU A 57 13.80 -27.69 12.73
CA GLU A 57 14.56 -28.46 11.74
C GLU A 57 15.52 -27.62 10.87
N ASN A 58 15.36 -26.29 10.77
CA ASN A 58 16.16 -25.47 9.84
C ASN A 58 16.52 -24.06 10.36
N LEU A 59 17.66 -23.93 11.04
CA LEU A 59 18.30 -22.65 11.37
C LEU A 59 18.53 -21.76 10.12
N HIS A 60 18.68 -22.36 8.94
CA HIS A 60 18.87 -21.65 7.67
C HIS A 60 17.65 -20.81 7.28
N ASP A 61 16.45 -21.33 7.53
CA ASP A 61 15.20 -20.64 7.19
C ASP A 61 14.99 -19.40 8.05
N VAL A 62 15.39 -19.44 9.32
CA VAL A 62 15.36 -18.29 10.25
C VAL A 62 16.28 -17.17 9.76
N MET A 63 17.47 -17.52 9.27
CA MET A 63 18.43 -16.55 8.73
C MET A 63 17.91 -15.90 7.45
N ILE A 64 17.37 -16.69 6.52
CA ILE A 64 16.75 -16.17 5.29
C ILE A 64 15.56 -15.27 5.60
N ALA A 65 14.69 -15.69 6.53
CA ALA A 65 13.52 -14.91 6.94
C ALA A 65 13.95 -13.57 7.55
N SER A 66 15.00 -13.56 8.36
CA SER A 66 15.55 -12.34 8.98
C SER A 66 16.09 -11.37 7.93
N GLU A 67 16.86 -11.86 6.96
CA GLU A 67 17.41 -11.02 5.87
C GLU A 67 16.29 -10.43 5.01
N LYS A 68 15.30 -11.25 4.66
CA LYS A 68 14.13 -10.82 3.88
C LYS A 68 13.31 -9.78 4.63
N ALA A 69 13.14 -9.93 5.94
CA ALA A 69 12.45 -8.96 6.79
C ALA A 69 13.20 -7.63 6.82
N GLY A 70 14.53 -7.65 6.97
CA GLY A 70 15.36 -6.45 6.94
C GLY A 70 15.24 -5.67 5.64
N LEU A 71 15.38 -6.35 4.50
CA LEU A 71 15.22 -5.74 3.17
C LEU A 71 13.80 -5.20 2.94
N SER A 72 12.77 -5.94 3.37
CA SER A 72 11.38 -5.51 3.26
C SER A 72 11.10 -4.25 4.09
N LEU A 73 11.66 -4.16 5.30
CA LEU A 73 11.54 -2.97 6.14
C LEU A 73 12.19 -1.74 5.50
N GLN A 74 13.39 -1.91 4.94
CA GLN A 74 14.08 -0.82 4.23
C GLN A 74 13.24 -0.33 3.04
N LEU A 75 12.65 -1.24 2.27
CA LEU A 75 11.77 -0.89 1.16
C LEU A 75 10.54 -0.10 1.64
N VAL A 76 9.90 -0.53 2.73
CA VAL A 76 8.75 0.17 3.32
C VAL A 76 9.12 1.59 3.75
N ILE A 77 10.28 1.79 4.36
CA ILE A 77 10.75 3.13 4.76
C ILE A 77 10.92 4.04 3.53
N GLN A 78 11.49 3.51 2.44
CA GLN A 78 11.64 4.28 1.19
C GLN A 78 10.29 4.66 0.59
N ILE A 79 9.33 3.73 0.58
CA ILE A 79 7.96 3.99 0.10
C ILE A 79 7.29 5.04 0.98
N ARG A 80 7.39 4.93 2.32
CA ARG A 80 6.84 5.92 3.26
C ARG A 80 7.38 7.32 2.94
N ASN A 81 8.68 7.46 2.77
CA ASN A 81 9.31 8.75 2.46
C ASN A 81 8.77 9.32 1.15
N ARG A 82 8.66 8.48 0.11
CA ARG A 82 8.10 8.91 -1.20
C ARG A 82 6.64 9.32 -1.14
N VAL A 83 5.83 8.63 -0.32
CA VAL A 83 4.41 9.00 -0.13
C VAL A 83 4.30 10.34 0.61
N VAL A 84 5.14 10.58 1.62
CA VAL A 84 5.18 11.87 2.34
C VAL A 84 5.62 13.00 1.41
N GLU A 85 6.66 12.78 0.61
CA GLU A 85 7.13 13.73 -0.41
C GLU A 85 6.03 14.04 -1.43
N ALA A 86 5.35 13.02 -1.95
CA ALA A 86 4.25 13.19 -2.91
C ALA A 86 3.07 13.97 -2.32
N TYR A 87 2.72 13.74 -1.05
CA TYR A 87 1.68 14.50 -0.36
C TYR A 87 2.07 15.97 -0.19
N GLN A 88 3.31 16.24 0.22
CA GLN A 88 3.85 17.60 0.34
C GLN A 88 3.87 18.33 -1.01
N GLU A 89 4.18 17.62 -2.10
CA GLU A 89 4.18 18.19 -3.45
C GLU A 89 2.78 18.57 -3.92
N ILE A 90 1.79 17.69 -3.72
CA ILE A 90 0.39 17.98 -4.06
C ILE A 90 -0.13 19.20 -3.27
N MET A 91 0.25 19.34 -1.99
CA MET A 91 -0.11 20.49 -1.17
C MET A 91 0.52 21.79 -1.68
N ARG A 92 1.75 21.75 -2.18
CA ARG A 92 2.44 22.92 -2.76
C ARG A 92 1.88 23.34 -4.11
N MET A 93 1.24 22.43 -4.86
CA MET A 93 0.57 22.77 -6.12
C MET A 93 -0.80 23.46 -5.95
N GLN A 94 -1.42 23.38 -4.76
CA GLN A 94 -2.77 23.90 -4.52
C GLN A 94 -2.83 25.31 -3.92
N ILE A 95 -1.69 25.90 -3.55
CA ILE A 95 -1.60 27.31 -3.09
C ILE A 95 -1.33 28.27 -4.25
#